data_AF-E1ZTP8-F1
#
_entry.id   AF-E1ZTP8-F1
#
_cell.length_a   1.000
_cell.length_b   1.000
_cell.length_c   1.000
_cell.angle_alpha   90.00
_cell.angle_beta   90.00
_cell.angle_gamma   90.00
#
_symmetry.space_group_name_H-M   'P 1'
#
loop_
_entity.id
_entity.type
_entity.pdbx_description
1 polymer ?
#
loop_
_entity_poly.entity_id
_entity_poly.type
_entity_poly.pdbx_seq_one_letter_code
_entity_poly.pdbx_strand_id
1 'polypeptide(L)'
;GIRGMTVSDVKGAGVQGGRKERYAGTEFGGSSDQFLVEKARMDVVVTRGQVDTVVRIVATAAHTGQIGDGKIFVHPVADIIRIRTGETGPLAERMEGGMEDMTGIKGV
;
A
#
# COMPACT_ATOMS: atom_id res chain seq x y z
N GLY A 1 1.79 -11.76 -9.13
CA GLY A 1 0.71 -12.65 -8.64
C GLY A 1 -0.37 -11.93 -7.87
N ILE A 2 -0.12 -10.71 -7.38
CA ILE A 2 -1.16 -9.87 -6.78
C ILE A 2 -1.91 -9.16 -7.90
N ARG A 3 -3.24 -9.30 -7.93
CA ARG A 3 -4.09 -8.78 -9.03
C ARG A 3 -5.26 -7.93 -8.55
N GLY A 4 -5.46 -7.80 -7.24
CA GLY A 4 -6.43 -6.88 -6.64
C GLY A 4 -5.69 -5.79 -5.87
N MET A 5 -5.92 -4.52 -6.21
CA MET A 5 -5.41 -3.37 -5.47
C MET A 5 -6.30 -2.16 -5.71
N THR A 6 -6.25 -1.18 -4.81
CA THR A 6 -6.85 0.13 -5.00
C THR A 6 -5.77 1.19 -4.78
N VAL A 7 -5.76 2.22 -5.62
CA VAL A 7 -4.81 3.33 -5.54
C VAL A 7 -5.61 4.62 -5.42
N SER A 8 -5.15 5.53 -4.56
CA SER A 8 -5.74 6.86 -4.38
C SER A 8 -4.64 7.90 -4.21
N ASP A 9 -4.90 9.10 -4.70
CA ASP A 9 -4.03 10.25 -4.46
C ASP A 9 -4.29 10.80 -3.06
N VAL A 10 -3.23 10.96 -2.27
CA VAL A 10 -3.29 11.49 -0.91
C VAL A 10 -2.24 12.58 -0.72
N LYS A 11 -2.41 13.40 0.31
CA LYS A 11 -1.36 14.30 0.78
C LYS A 11 -0.94 13.85 2.18
N GLY A 12 0.37 13.81 2.43
CA GLY A 12 0.91 13.35 3.72
C GLY A 12 2.11 14.18 4.16
N ALA A 13 2.30 14.27 5.48
CA ALA A 13 3.49 14.87 6.08
C ALA A 13 4.29 13.81 6.84
N GLY A 14 5.57 13.69 6.50
CA GLY A 14 6.56 12.87 7.22
C GLY A 14 7.58 13.74 7.92
N VAL A 15 7.16 14.50 8.93
CA VAL A 15 8.07 15.47 9.60
C VAL A 15 9.14 14.71 10.41
N GLN A 16 10.34 14.58 9.86
CA GLN A 16 11.53 14.13 10.59
C GLN A 16 12.36 15.35 11.02
N GLY A 17 12.21 15.74 12.29
CA GLY A 17 13.23 16.46 13.07
C GLY A 17 13.91 17.69 12.43
N GLY A 18 13.18 18.48 11.63
CA GLY A 18 13.66 19.78 11.14
C GLY A 18 14.32 19.78 9.75
N ARG A 19 14.44 18.64 9.07
CA ARG A 19 14.81 18.65 7.63
C ARG A 19 13.53 18.69 6.81
N LYS A 20 13.19 19.90 6.32
CA LYS A 20 12.15 20.08 5.31
C LYS A 20 12.45 19.13 4.14
N GLU A 21 11.55 18.19 3.86
CA GLU A 21 11.49 17.51 2.56
C GLU A 21 11.52 18.64 1.52
N ARG A 22 12.56 18.68 0.66
CA ARG A 22 12.66 19.73 -0.37
C ARG A 22 11.58 19.45 -1.41
N TYR A 23 10.42 20.06 -1.24
CA TYR A 23 9.43 20.17 -2.29
C TYR A 23 9.44 21.60 -2.82
N ALA A 24 9.75 21.75 -4.10
CA ALA A 24 9.55 22.96 -4.92
C ALA A 24 10.12 24.31 -4.42
N GLY A 25 11.16 24.33 -3.57
CA GLY A 25 12.08 25.48 -3.46
C GLY A 25 11.53 26.83 -2.98
N THR A 26 10.33 26.91 -2.39
CA THR A 26 9.75 28.18 -1.92
C THR A 26 9.67 28.27 -0.40
N GLU A 27 10.26 29.33 0.15
CA GLU A 27 10.09 29.76 1.54
C GLU A 27 8.97 30.79 1.64
N PHE A 28 7.72 30.40 1.93
CA PHE A 28 6.70 31.38 2.34
C PHE A 28 5.71 30.73 3.32
N GLY A 29 5.41 31.45 4.41
CA GLY A 29 4.63 30.94 5.53
C GLY A 29 3.11 30.92 5.32
N GLY A 30 2.42 30.35 6.32
CA GLY A 30 0.99 30.58 6.59
C GLY A 30 0.01 29.58 5.96
N SER A 31 -0.02 28.33 6.44
CA SER A 31 -1.22 27.46 6.63
C SER A 31 -0.79 26.00 6.82
N SER A 32 -1.49 25.25 7.66
CA SER A 32 -1.13 23.87 8.07
C SER A 32 -1.03 22.87 6.90
N ASP A 33 -1.60 23.21 5.74
CA ASP A 33 -1.57 22.39 4.53
C ASP A 33 -0.28 22.55 3.69
N GLN A 34 0.58 23.54 4.01
CA GLN A 34 1.82 23.81 3.25
C GLN A 34 2.91 22.73 3.39
N PHE A 35 2.78 21.80 4.33
CA PHE A 35 3.76 20.72 4.56
C PHE A 35 3.29 19.35 4.07
N LEU A 36 2.13 19.28 3.42
CA LEU A 36 1.60 18.03 2.90
C LEU A 36 2.11 17.83 1.47
N VAL A 37 2.86 16.75 1.27
CA VAL A 37 3.40 16.34 -0.03
C VAL A 37 2.44 15.33 -0.67
N GLU A 38 2.22 15.46 -1.97
CA GLU A 38 1.42 14.51 -2.75
C GLU A 38 2.10 13.13 -2.78
N LYS A 39 1.31 12.10 -2.50
CA LYS A 39 1.75 10.70 -2.46
C LYS A 39 0.63 9.81 -3.01
N ALA A 40 1.00 8.71 -3.65
CA ALA A 40 0.05 7.65 -3.95
C ALA A 40 -0.11 6.74 -2.74
N ARG A 41 -1.35 6.49 -2.33
CA ARG A 41 -1.69 5.45 -1.35
C ARG A 41 -2.17 4.21 -2.11
N MET A 42 -1.57 3.07 -1.82
CA MET A 42 -1.96 1.78 -2.36
C MET A 42 -2.49 0.90 -1.23
N ASP A 43 -3.73 0.45 -1.37
CA ASP A 43 -4.36 -0.51 -0.47
C ASP A 43 -4.43 -1.87 -1.17
N VAL A 44 -3.86 -2.89 -0.52
CA VAL A 44 -3.76 -4.26 -1.01
C VAL A 44 -4.23 -5.19 0.11
N VAL A 45 -5.29 -5.94 -0.14
CA VAL A 45 -5.78 -6.96 0.80
C VAL A 45 -5.37 -8.31 0.27
N VAL A 46 -4.71 -9.11 1.11
CA VAL A 46 -4.19 -10.44 0.77
C VAL A 46 -4.36 -11.40 1.94
N THR A 47 -4.26 -12.70 1.66
CA THR A 47 -4.22 -13.73 2.70
C THR A 47 -2.96 -13.61 3.56
N ARG A 48 -3.04 -14.12 4.80
CA ARG A 48 -1.95 -14.03 5.79
C ARG A 48 -0.61 -14.56 5.26
N GLY A 49 -0.63 -15.64 4.49
CA GLY A 49 0.60 -16.25 3.94
C GLY A 49 1.31 -15.39 2.89
N GLN A 50 0.64 -14.41 2.30
CA GLN A 50 1.20 -13.55 1.26
C GLN A 50 1.77 -12.23 1.80
N VAL A 51 1.40 -11.82 3.02
CA VAL A 51 1.72 -10.51 3.61
C VAL A 51 3.21 -10.18 3.50
N ASP A 52 4.09 -11.03 4.02
CA ASP A 52 5.54 -10.76 4.04
C ASP A 52 6.13 -10.63 2.63
N THR A 53 5.61 -11.42 1.67
CA THR A 53 6.06 -11.34 0.29
C THR A 53 5.62 -10.04 -0.37
N VAL A 54 4.38 -9.61 -0.14
CA VAL A 54 3.88 -8.33 -0.66
C VAL A 54 4.65 -7.15 -0.07
N VAL A 55 4.81 -7.11 1.26
CA VAL A 55 5.56 -6.05 1.94
C VAL A 55 6.98 -5.93 1.40
N ARG A 56 7.68 -7.07 1.24
CA ARG A 56 9.04 -7.08 0.69
C ARG A 56 9.07 -6.56 -0.75
N ILE A 57 8.15 -6.99 -1.60
CA ILE A 57 8.09 -6.55 -3.00
C ILE A 57 7.86 -5.03 -3.09
N VAL A 58 6.88 -4.52 -2.34
CA VAL A 58 6.55 -3.08 -2.34
C VAL A 58 7.72 -2.27 -1.78
N ALA A 59 8.30 -2.69 -0.66
CA ALA A 59 9.44 -2.00 -0.06
C ALA A 59 10.62 -1.94 -1.03
N THR A 60 10.99 -3.04 -1.67
CA THR A 60 12.10 -3.07 -2.64
C THR A 60 11.79 -2.21 -3.88
N ALA A 61 10.57 -2.29 -4.42
CA ALA A 61 10.21 -1.57 -5.65
C ALA A 61 10.08 -0.06 -5.45
N ALA A 62 9.62 0.39 -4.27
CA ALA A 62 9.42 1.80 -3.95
C ALA A 62 10.67 2.46 -3.34
N HIS A 63 11.72 1.70 -3.01
CA HIS A 63 12.91 2.24 -2.35
C HIS A 63 13.82 3.00 -3.32
N THR A 64 14.02 4.29 -3.04
CA THR A 64 15.01 5.13 -3.74
C THR A 64 16.21 5.48 -2.87
N GLY A 65 16.10 5.24 -1.55
CA GLY A 65 17.11 5.64 -0.56
C GLY A 65 16.98 7.09 -0.11
N GLN A 66 15.98 7.83 -0.61
CA GLN A 66 15.72 9.21 -0.24
C GLN A 66 14.66 9.32 0.87
N ILE A 67 14.68 10.46 1.57
CA ILE A 67 13.60 10.81 2.49
C ILE A 67 12.31 10.94 1.67
N GLY A 68 11.25 10.26 2.13
CA GLY A 68 9.94 10.31 1.50
C GLY A 68 9.50 9.05 0.76
N ASP A 69 10.35 8.01 0.70
CA ASP A 69 10.07 6.66 0.15
C ASP A 69 8.75 6.05 0.69
N GLY A 70 8.30 6.52 1.85
CA GLY A 70 6.97 6.24 2.39
C GLY A 70 7.00 5.27 3.56
N LYS A 71 5.82 4.73 3.88
CA LYS A 71 5.62 3.77 4.97
C LYS A 71 4.62 2.72 4.51
N ILE A 72 4.81 1.50 4.98
CA ILE A 72 3.86 0.40 4.79
C ILE A 72 3.20 0.13 6.14
N PHE A 73 1.87 0.10 6.15
CA PHE A 73 1.08 -0.27 7.32
C PHE A 73 0.39 -1.60 7.03
N VAL A 74 0.35 -2.49 8.02
CA VAL A 74 -0.35 -3.77 7.94
C VAL A 74 -1.51 -3.72 8.91
N HIS A 75 -2.73 -3.87 8.38
CA HIS A 75 -3.97 -3.84 9.16
C HIS A 75 -4.69 -5.18 9.05
N PRO A 76 -5.28 -5.70 10.14
CA PRO A 76 -6.13 -6.87 10.05
C PRO A 76 -7.41 -6.54 9.27
N VAL A 77 -7.81 -7.45 8.38
CA VAL A 77 -9.09 -7.42 7.68
C VAL A 77 -9.93 -8.59 8.20
N ALA A 78 -11.14 -8.28 8.66
CA ALA A 78 -12.02 -9.29 9.26
C ALA A 78 -12.68 -10.19 8.22
N ASP A 79 -13.12 -9.63 7.10
CA ASP A 79 -13.77 -10.36 6.02
C ASP A 79 -13.66 -9.61 4.68
N ILE A 80 -13.87 -10.32 3.58
CA ILE A 80 -13.83 -9.82 2.20
C ILE A 80 -15.07 -10.36 1.50
N ILE A 81 -15.85 -9.50 0.84
CA ILE A 81 -17.04 -9.91 0.09
C ILE A 81 -16.89 -9.50 -1.37
N ARG A 82 -17.05 -10.45 -2.29
CA ARG A 82 -17.09 -10.17 -3.72
C ARG A 82 -18.52 -9.91 -4.16
N ILE A 83 -18.84 -8.64 -4.42
CA ILE A 83 -20.21 -8.19 -4.74
C ILE A 83 -20.86 -8.99 -5.87
N ARG A 84 -20.12 -9.26 -6.96
CA ARG A 84 -20.68 -9.93 -8.15
C ARG A 84 -21.14 -11.37 -7.88
N THR A 85 -20.48 -12.10 -6.99
CA THR A 85 -20.71 -13.54 -6.77
C THR A 85 -21.27 -13.84 -5.39
N GLY A 86 -21.17 -12.92 -4.43
CA GLY A 86 -21.49 -13.15 -3.03
C GLY A 86 -20.48 -14.03 -2.29
N GLU A 87 -19.35 -14.39 -2.92
CA GLU A 87 -18.26 -15.11 -2.24
C GLU A 87 -17.74 -14.28 -1.08
N THR A 88 -17.33 -14.95 0.00
CA THR A 88 -16.78 -14.32 1.22
C THR A 88 -15.40 -14.88 1.57
N GLY A 89 -14.70 -14.21 2.49
CA GLY A 89 -13.41 -14.64 3.02
C GLY A 89 -12.35 -14.90 1.94
N PRO A 90 -11.53 -15.97 2.08
CA PRO A 90 -10.48 -16.30 1.13
C PRO A 90 -10.97 -16.55 -0.31
N LEU A 91 -12.21 -17.04 -0.49
CA LEU A 91 -12.76 -17.24 -1.83
C LEU A 91 -13.03 -15.92 -2.56
N ALA A 92 -13.47 -14.90 -1.81
CA ALA A 92 -13.68 -13.55 -2.34
C ALA A 92 -12.36 -12.87 -2.71
N GLU A 93 -11.33 -13.08 -1.88
CA GLU A 93 -9.98 -12.55 -2.06
C GLU A 93 -9.28 -13.16 -3.28
N ARG A 94 -9.42 -14.48 -3.46
CA ARG A 94 -8.69 -15.21 -4.50
C ARG A 94 -8.98 -14.68 -5.90
N MET A 95 -7.92 -14.31 -6.61
CA MET A 95 -7.96 -13.89 -8.01
C MET A 95 -7.44 -14.99 -8.93
N GLU A 96 -8.10 -15.21 -10.07
CA GLU A 96 -7.67 -16.19 -11.07
C GLU A 96 -6.31 -15.81 -11.67
N GLY A 97 -5.41 -16.79 -11.76
CA GLY A 97 -4.00 -16.57 -12.11
C GLY A 97 -3.23 -15.81 -11.03
N GLY A 98 -3.79 -15.75 -9.82
CA GLY A 98 -3.21 -15.11 -8.66
C GLY A 98 -1.98 -15.85 -8.13
N MET A 99 -1.40 -15.33 -7.06
CA MET A 99 -0.19 -15.90 -6.47
C MET A 99 -0.39 -17.37 -6.02
N GLU A 100 -1.56 -17.71 -5.50
CA GLU A 100 -1.91 -19.09 -5.11
C GLU A 100 -1.89 -20.04 -6.30
N ASP A 101 -2.47 -19.63 -7.43
CA ASP A 101 -2.53 -20.44 -8.66
C ASP A 101 -1.13 -20.64 -9.26
N MET A 102 -0.28 -19.62 -9.21
CA MET A 102 1.07 -19.68 -9.79
C MET A 102 2.09 -20.44 -8.93
N THR A 103 1.89 -20.49 -7.61
CA THR A 103 2.82 -21.17 -6.69
C THR A 103 2.43 -22.63 -6.45
N GLY A 104 1.22 -23.05 -6.85
CA GLY A 104 0.72 -24.41 -6.63
C GLY A 104 0.45 -24.75 -5.16
N ILE A 105 0.69 -23.80 -4.24
CA ILE A 105 0.44 -23.94 -2.82
C ILE A 105 -0.98 -23.44 -2.57
N LYS A 106 -1.93 -24.38 -2.47
CA LYS A 106 -3.25 -24.07 -1.91
C LYS A 106 -3.05 -23.69 -0.44
N GLY A 107 -3.61 -22.56 -0.04
CA GLY A 107 -3.52 -22.05 1.33
C GLY A 107 -3.75 -23.15 2.36
N VAL A 108 -2.84 -23.21 3.34
CA VAL A 108 -3.00 -23.97 4.59
C VAL A 108 -4.25 -23.50 5.32
#